data_AF-A0A7S1Y2F9-F1
#
_entry.id   AF-A0A7S1Y2F9-F1
#
_cell.length_a   1.000
_cell.length_b   1.000
_cell.length_c   1.000
_cell.angle_alpha   90.00
_cell.angle_beta   90.00
_cell.angle_gamma   90.00
#
_symmetry.space_group_name_H-M   'P 1'
#
loop_
_entity.id
_entity.type
_entity.pdbx_description
1 polymer ?
#
loop_
_entity_poly.entity_id
_entity_poly.type
_entity_poly.pdbx_seq_one_letter_code
_entity_poly.pdbx_strand_id
1 'polypeptide(L)'
;MRGAMENKGLVVLLVLLGSVVSSRAQTGCLGSTNAIAVRENQVTDFSLLREYTLCRGTTYEIGTLSANNEFILNSGQAMFPIRSNMYIKCGNGGANEGCFVSGGDVQVDGTNLFGNDFDSIHNVTFEGFTFQNTQRYGIWATKPGSITFRECTFKSNTLSLAPLFFDYYNPERLWETLDVSFVKCAFENNVYWGEGSSPAIVTANGVQNSLEFHKSLFNNNDYIFNNTNPEESSFLVESSGRVVMTDCCFENNQIGVSPVSVYGNGRGRLFEGNYGISNTRTSCTLAAVYETAEHWEFSAPLCENFDSTICRASITSSPSASPSSYPSEMPSLTPSVAPSEMPSSTPSLAPSPLASETPSMAPSAATSPQATMAMLCSTALAAIAYILF
;
A
#
# COMPACT_ATOMS: atom_id res chain seq x y z
N MET A 1 -12.18 18.22 40.66
CA MET A 1 -13.47 17.93 40.02
C MET A 1 -13.27 16.74 39.07
N ARG A 2 -14.26 15.86 38.89
CA ARG A 2 -14.18 14.69 37.99
C ARG A 2 -14.73 15.03 36.60
N GLY A 3 -14.30 14.28 35.58
CA GLY A 3 -14.86 14.30 34.22
C GLY A 3 -13.85 14.80 33.19
N ALA A 4 -13.63 14.14 32.05
CA ALA A 4 -14.09 12.82 31.63
C ALA A 4 -13.04 12.14 30.74
N MET A 5 -12.89 10.82 30.83
CA MET A 5 -12.23 10.03 29.77
C MET A 5 -13.31 9.69 28.75
N GLU A 6 -13.18 10.20 27.53
CA GLU A 6 -14.14 9.96 26.47
C GLU A 6 -13.83 8.66 25.73
N ASN A 7 -14.84 7.81 25.59
CA ASN A 7 -14.68 6.38 25.40
C ASN A 7 -14.76 5.99 23.92
N LYS A 8 -13.62 5.95 23.22
CA LYS A 8 -13.55 5.60 21.77
C LYS A 8 -13.74 4.10 21.45
N GLY A 9 -14.09 3.27 22.43
CA GLY A 9 -14.22 1.81 22.28
C GLY A 9 -15.65 1.27 22.25
N LEU A 10 -16.65 2.04 21.82
CA LEU A 10 -18.06 1.64 21.88
C LEU A 10 -18.89 2.06 20.66
N VAL A 11 -18.52 1.60 19.46
CA VAL A 11 -19.50 1.53 18.36
C VAL A 11 -20.50 0.42 18.72
N VAL A 12 -21.75 0.82 18.90
CA VAL A 12 -22.77 0.01 19.58
C VAL A 12 -23.21 -1.18 18.72
N LEU A 13 -22.88 -2.39 19.20
CA LEU A 13 -23.47 -3.65 18.76
C LEU A 13 -24.96 -3.70 19.18
N LEU A 14 -25.83 -3.03 18.42
CA LEU A 14 -27.28 -3.10 18.59
C LEU A 14 -27.87 -4.28 17.81
N VAL A 15 -27.42 -5.50 18.13
CA VAL A 15 -27.93 -6.74 17.55
C VAL A 15 -29.01 -7.36 18.44
N LEU A 16 -30.25 -6.95 18.14
CA LEU A 16 -31.44 -7.80 18.06
C LEU A 16 -31.56 -8.98 19.06
N LEU A 17 -32.27 -8.75 20.15
CA LEU A 17 -33.08 -9.81 20.79
C LEU A 17 -34.28 -10.13 19.88
N GLY A 18 -34.05 -10.96 18.86
CA GLY A 18 -35.06 -11.34 17.86
C GLY A 18 -34.99 -12.81 17.47
N SER A 19 -35.94 -13.60 17.97
CA SER A 19 -36.15 -15.03 17.66
C SER A 19 -34.94 -15.96 17.80
N VAL A 20 -34.84 -16.64 18.95
CA VAL A 20 -34.05 -17.86 19.10
C VAL A 20 -34.71 -18.98 18.28
N VAL A 21 -34.34 -19.10 17.01
CA VAL A 21 -34.62 -20.32 16.23
C VAL A 21 -33.68 -21.39 16.74
N SER A 22 -34.18 -22.24 17.64
CA SER A 22 -33.51 -23.48 18.03
C SER A 22 -33.36 -24.35 16.78
N SER A 23 -32.14 -24.40 16.24
CA SER A 23 -31.75 -25.36 15.22
C SER A 23 -30.45 -26.04 15.67
N ARG A 24 -30.33 -27.32 15.30
CA ARG A 24 -29.22 -28.21 15.67
C ARG A 24 -27.87 -27.59 15.31
N ALA A 25 -26.82 -28.02 16.02
CA ALA A 25 -25.42 -27.75 15.71
C ALA A 25 -25.17 -27.74 14.18
N GLN A 26 -24.81 -26.57 13.66
CA GLN A 26 -24.65 -26.37 12.22
C GLN A 26 -23.26 -26.85 11.77
N THR A 27 -23.13 -28.16 11.58
CA THR A 27 -22.07 -28.73 10.76
C THR A 27 -22.32 -28.35 9.30
N GLY A 28 -21.74 -27.23 8.86
CA GLY A 28 -21.74 -26.81 7.45
C GLY A 28 -21.99 -25.32 7.24
N CYS A 29 -20.89 -24.60 6.97
CA CYS A 29 -20.79 -23.25 6.39
C CYS A 29 -21.51 -22.06 7.07
N LEU A 30 -21.07 -20.84 6.72
CA LEU A 30 -21.62 -19.55 7.17
C LEU A 30 -22.38 -18.86 6.03
N GLY A 31 -23.69 -18.64 6.25
CA GLY A 31 -24.56 -17.95 5.29
C GLY A 31 -24.48 -16.41 5.35
N SER A 32 -23.63 -15.82 6.20
CA SER A 32 -23.45 -14.36 6.28
C SER A 32 -22.08 -13.98 6.83
N THR A 33 -21.49 -12.89 6.32
CA THR A 33 -20.26 -12.28 6.84
C THR A 33 -20.44 -11.66 8.21
N ASN A 34 -21.67 -11.24 8.57
CA ASN A 34 -22.02 -10.77 9.93
C ASN A 34 -21.63 -11.80 11.00
N ALA A 35 -21.71 -13.10 10.69
CA ALA A 35 -21.33 -14.17 11.62
C ALA A 35 -19.82 -14.21 11.89
N ILE A 36 -18.99 -13.71 10.98
CA ILE A 36 -17.53 -13.59 11.15
C ILE A 36 -17.23 -12.36 12.00
N ALA A 37 -17.83 -11.21 11.68
CA ALA A 37 -17.65 -9.98 12.45
C ALA A 37 -18.06 -10.15 13.94
N VAL A 38 -19.19 -10.81 14.20
CA VAL A 38 -19.63 -11.12 15.58
C VAL A 38 -18.67 -12.06 16.31
N ARG A 39 -18.04 -13.01 15.60
CA ARG A 39 -17.07 -13.95 16.20
C ARG A 39 -15.71 -13.29 16.46
N GLU A 40 -15.14 -12.60 15.49
CA GLU A 40 -13.84 -11.91 15.66
C GLU A 40 -13.90 -10.81 16.74
N ASN A 41 -15.05 -10.14 16.92
CA ASN A 41 -15.24 -9.20 18.04
C ASN A 41 -15.24 -9.86 19.44
N GLN A 42 -15.25 -11.21 19.51
CA GLN A 42 -15.13 -11.99 20.75
C GLN A 42 -13.76 -12.68 20.89
N VAL A 43 -12.88 -12.57 19.88
CA VAL A 43 -11.55 -13.17 19.91
C VAL A 43 -10.60 -12.30 20.73
N THR A 44 -9.93 -12.91 21.70
CA THR A 44 -8.88 -12.30 22.52
C THR A 44 -7.48 -12.89 22.28
N ASP A 45 -7.41 -14.07 21.67
CA ASP A 45 -6.16 -14.75 21.31
C ASP A 45 -6.05 -14.89 19.79
N PHE A 46 -5.23 -14.03 19.19
CA PHE A 46 -4.94 -14.02 17.76
C PHE A 46 -3.80 -14.98 17.36
N SER A 47 -3.21 -15.74 18.29
CA SER A 47 -2.17 -16.74 17.98
C SER A 47 -2.73 -18.03 17.38
N LEU A 48 -4.01 -18.32 17.64
CA LEU A 48 -4.69 -19.52 17.17
C LEU A 48 -5.28 -19.33 15.76
N LEU A 49 -5.09 -20.32 14.90
CA LEU A 49 -5.71 -20.35 13.56
C LEU A 49 -7.23 -20.50 13.68
N ARG A 50 -7.96 -19.55 13.08
CA ARG A 50 -9.43 -19.53 13.05
C ARG A 50 -9.92 -19.79 11.63
N GLU A 51 -10.58 -20.92 11.42
CA GLU A 51 -11.11 -21.31 10.11
C GLU A 51 -12.60 -20.90 9.94
N TYR A 52 -12.89 -20.24 8.83
CA TYR A 52 -14.21 -19.76 8.45
C TYR A 52 -14.61 -20.32 7.08
N THR A 53 -15.54 -21.27 7.08
CA THR A 53 -16.13 -21.81 5.84
C THR A 53 -17.38 -21.03 5.47
N LEU A 54 -17.44 -20.44 4.28
CA LEU A 54 -18.62 -19.77 3.74
C LEU A 54 -19.41 -20.70 2.82
N CYS A 55 -20.71 -20.45 2.67
CA CYS A 55 -21.62 -21.30 1.92
C CYS A 55 -21.46 -21.09 0.41
N ARG A 56 -21.30 -22.20 -0.33
CA ARG A 56 -21.26 -22.22 -1.79
C ARG A 56 -22.53 -21.63 -2.42
N GLY A 57 -22.40 -21.12 -3.65
CA GLY A 57 -23.51 -20.53 -4.42
C GLY A 57 -24.22 -19.38 -3.73
N THR A 58 -23.53 -18.64 -2.85
CA THR A 58 -24.10 -17.58 -2.01
C THR A 58 -23.47 -16.23 -2.37
N THR A 59 -24.31 -15.21 -2.53
CA THR A 59 -23.86 -13.82 -2.66
C THR A 59 -23.92 -13.10 -1.31
N TYR A 60 -22.80 -12.51 -0.93
CA TYR A 60 -22.56 -11.73 0.26
C TYR A 60 -22.52 -10.25 -0.14
N GLU A 61 -23.69 -9.62 -0.18
CA GLU A 61 -23.82 -8.18 -0.44
C GLU A 61 -23.27 -7.40 0.75
N ILE A 62 -22.16 -6.68 0.56
CA ILE A 62 -21.48 -5.90 1.60
C ILE A 62 -22.08 -4.49 1.67
N GLY A 63 -22.23 -3.98 2.88
CA GLY A 63 -22.76 -2.64 3.15
C GLY A 63 -21.80 -1.51 2.77
N THR A 64 -22.35 -0.30 2.77
CA THR A 64 -21.66 0.94 2.41
C THR A 64 -21.28 1.77 3.65
N LEU A 65 -20.42 2.75 3.42
CA LEU A 65 -19.89 3.68 4.40
C LEU A 65 -20.51 5.07 4.23
N SER A 66 -20.61 5.80 5.33
CA SER A 66 -20.94 7.22 5.32
C SER A 66 -19.76 8.05 4.81
N ALA A 67 -19.99 9.34 4.54
CA ALA A 67 -18.92 10.28 4.21
C ALA A 67 -17.84 10.39 5.32
N ASN A 68 -18.17 9.99 6.55
CA ASN A 68 -17.24 9.93 7.69
C ASN A 68 -16.57 8.54 7.84
N ASN A 69 -16.72 7.66 6.84
CA ASN A 69 -16.27 6.27 6.83
C ASN A 69 -16.92 5.36 7.91
N GLU A 70 -18.11 5.70 8.41
CA GLU A 70 -18.86 4.87 9.37
C GLU A 70 -19.79 3.89 8.63
N PHE A 71 -19.96 2.65 9.09
CA PHE A 71 -20.85 1.67 8.44
C PHE A 71 -22.31 2.11 8.50
N ILE A 72 -22.97 2.16 7.33
CA ILE A 72 -24.38 2.50 7.23
C ILE A 72 -25.22 1.28 7.60
N LEU A 73 -25.90 1.33 8.75
CA LEU A 73 -26.81 0.27 9.19
C LEU A 73 -27.90 -0.01 8.13
N ASN A 74 -28.17 -1.30 7.89
CA ASN A 74 -29.10 -1.80 6.87
C ASN A 74 -28.71 -1.54 5.40
N SER A 75 -27.48 -1.09 5.10
CA SER A 75 -26.98 -1.00 3.71
C SER A 75 -26.56 -2.34 3.11
N GLY A 76 -26.23 -3.33 3.94
CA GLY A 76 -25.76 -4.65 3.53
C GLY A 76 -25.23 -5.45 4.72
N GLN A 77 -24.42 -6.47 4.45
CA GLN A 77 -23.70 -7.23 5.47
C GLN A 77 -22.39 -6.52 5.86
N ALA A 78 -21.84 -6.85 7.03
CA ALA A 78 -20.52 -6.38 7.44
C ALA A 78 -19.44 -6.89 6.47
N MET A 79 -18.41 -6.08 6.26
CA MET A 79 -17.16 -6.51 5.62
C MET A 79 -16.45 -7.60 6.44
N PHE A 80 -15.43 -8.24 5.86
CA PHE A 80 -14.57 -9.18 6.59
C PHE A 80 -13.52 -8.41 7.41
N PRO A 81 -13.61 -8.34 8.76
CA PRO A 81 -12.51 -7.83 9.56
C PRO A 81 -11.40 -8.88 9.59
N ILE A 82 -10.24 -8.58 9.00
CA ILE A 82 -9.10 -9.51 9.02
C ILE A 82 -8.20 -9.22 10.23
N ARG A 83 -7.75 -10.30 10.86
CA ARG A 83 -6.90 -10.31 12.05
C ARG A 83 -5.91 -11.47 11.89
N SER A 84 -4.81 -11.45 12.64
CA SER A 84 -3.78 -12.49 12.53
C SER A 84 -4.35 -13.92 12.72
N ASN A 85 -3.80 -14.88 11.97
CA ASN A 85 -4.15 -16.30 11.95
C ASN A 85 -5.62 -16.59 11.59
N MET A 86 -6.05 -16.19 10.38
CA MET A 86 -7.38 -16.47 9.84
C MET A 86 -7.31 -17.22 8.52
N TYR A 87 -8.09 -18.29 8.36
CA TYR A 87 -8.30 -18.96 7.09
C TYR A 87 -9.78 -18.94 6.71
N ILE A 88 -10.11 -18.20 5.65
CA ILE A 88 -11.48 -17.96 5.19
C ILE A 88 -11.62 -18.63 3.82
N LYS A 89 -12.53 -19.60 3.68
CA LYS A 89 -12.68 -20.39 2.44
C LYS A 89 -14.12 -20.47 1.97
N CYS A 90 -14.31 -20.47 0.65
CA CYS A 90 -15.58 -20.82 0.04
C CYS A 90 -15.76 -22.35 0.02
N GLY A 91 -16.77 -22.85 0.71
CA GLY A 91 -17.08 -24.28 0.76
C GLY A 91 -15.89 -25.15 1.20
N ASN A 92 -15.41 -26.02 0.32
CA ASN A 92 -14.30 -26.93 0.62
C ASN A 92 -12.92 -26.31 0.37
N GLY A 93 -12.83 -25.12 -0.23
CA GLY A 93 -11.57 -24.46 -0.62
C GLY A 93 -11.18 -24.79 -2.06
N GLY A 94 -11.63 -23.97 -3.00
CA GLY A 94 -11.27 -24.08 -4.41
C GLY A 94 -12.03 -23.12 -5.33
N ALA A 95 -11.51 -22.92 -6.53
CA ALA A 95 -12.15 -22.09 -7.56
C ALA A 95 -13.58 -22.57 -7.90
N ASN A 96 -14.47 -21.62 -8.21
CA ASN A 96 -15.84 -21.84 -8.71
C ASN A 96 -16.86 -22.47 -7.74
N GLU A 97 -16.60 -22.49 -6.42
CA GLU A 97 -17.64 -22.82 -5.44
C GLU A 97 -18.72 -21.71 -5.27
N GLY A 98 -18.55 -20.56 -5.91
CA GLY A 98 -19.61 -19.56 -6.08
C GLY A 98 -19.95 -18.77 -4.82
N CYS A 99 -18.96 -18.45 -3.98
CA CYS A 99 -19.09 -17.43 -2.95
C CYS A 99 -18.76 -16.07 -3.57
N PHE A 100 -19.78 -15.25 -3.82
CA PHE A 100 -19.63 -13.92 -4.42
C PHE A 100 -19.65 -12.87 -3.32
N VAL A 101 -18.60 -12.07 -3.19
CA VAL A 101 -18.56 -10.89 -2.32
C VAL A 101 -18.81 -9.68 -3.21
N SER A 102 -19.93 -8.99 -2.98
CA SER A 102 -20.53 -8.07 -3.95
C SER A 102 -20.87 -6.73 -3.30
N GLY A 103 -20.68 -5.64 -4.05
CA GLY A 103 -21.03 -4.30 -3.60
C GLY A 103 -20.14 -3.76 -2.48
N GLY A 104 -20.63 -2.74 -1.79
CA GLY A 104 -19.96 -2.11 -0.65
C GLY A 104 -18.75 -1.25 -1.02
N ASP A 105 -18.44 -0.32 -0.13
CA ASP A 105 -17.23 0.53 -0.24
C ASP A 105 -15.97 -0.21 0.15
N VAL A 106 -16.04 -1.07 1.17
CA VAL A 106 -14.94 -1.92 1.63
C VAL A 106 -15.44 -3.33 1.86
N GLN A 107 -14.83 -4.32 1.21
CA GLN A 107 -15.25 -5.73 1.34
C GLN A 107 -14.39 -6.48 2.36
N VAL A 108 -13.10 -6.20 2.44
CA VAL A 108 -12.15 -6.78 3.41
C VAL A 108 -11.37 -5.66 4.10
N ASP A 109 -11.44 -5.61 5.44
CA ASP A 109 -10.83 -4.58 6.28
C ASP A 109 -9.65 -5.13 7.09
N GLY A 110 -8.45 -4.78 6.64
CA GLY A 110 -7.16 -4.93 7.34
C GLY A 110 -6.65 -3.62 7.93
N THR A 111 -7.56 -2.71 8.28
CA THR A 111 -7.26 -1.41 8.89
C THR A 111 -7.89 -1.31 10.29
N ASN A 112 -7.91 -0.11 10.88
CA ASN A 112 -8.60 0.17 12.14
C ASN A 112 -10.10 0.51 11.97
N LEU A 113 -10.66 0.39 10.77
CA LEU A 113 -11.98 0.94 10.43
C LEU A 113 -13.11 0.29 11.23
N PHE A 114 -13.08 -1.04 11.45
CA PHE A 114 -14.13 -1.77 12.19
C PHE A 114 -13.69 -2.60 13.39
N GLY A 115 -12.58 -2.25 14.05
CA GLY A 115 -12.28 -2.83 15.36
C GLY A 115 -10.94 -2.42 15.95
N ASN A 116 -10.74 -2.80 17.21
CA ASN A 116 -9.58 -2.52 18.08
C ASN A 116 -8.24 -2.42 17.35
N ASP A 117 -7.38 -1.48 17.77
CA ASP A 117 -5.97 -1.41 17.35
C ASP A 117 -5.28 -2.76 17.52
N PHE A 118 -4.94 -3.38 16.39
CA PHE A 118 -3.99 -4.48 16.29
C PHE A 118 -2.74 -3.96 15.57
N ASP A 119 -1.58 -4.45 16.00
CA ASP A 119 -0.30 -4.02 15.43
C ASP A 119 -0.03 -4.68 14.07
N SER A 120 -0.58 -5.88 13.80
CA SER A 120 -0.30 -6.65 12.57
C SER A 120 -1.33 -7.73 12.19
N ILE A 121 -1.30 -8.14 10.92
CA ILE A 121 -2.19 -9.12 10.26
C ILE A 121 -1.38 -10.23 9.57
N HIS A 122 -0.72 -11.08 10.36
CA HIS A 122 0.02 -12.23 9.83
C HIS A 122 -0.88 -13.42 9.55
N ASN A 123 -0.53 -14.22 8.54
CA ASN A 123 -1.18 -15.52 8.27
C ASN A 123 -2.70 -15.40 8.08
N VAL A 124 -3.11 -14.48 7.19
CA VAL A 124 -4.48 -14.37 6.69
C VAL A 124 -4.56 -15.07 5.32
N THR A 125 -5.53 -15.95 5.11
CA THR A 125 -5.77 -16.57 3.79
C THR A 125 -7.25 -16.51 3.41
N PHE A 126 -7.53 -16.06 2.18
CA PHE A 126 -8.82 -16.21 1.50
C PHE A 126 -8.71 -17.25 0.38
N GLU A 127 -9.66 -18.16 0.26
CA GLU A 127 -9.64 -19.21 -0.75
C GLU A 127 -10.99 -19.42 -1.46
N GLY A 128 -11.01 -19.34 -2.80
CA GLY A 128 -12.17 -19.68 -3.63
C GLY A 128 -13.28 -18.60 -3.74
N PHE A 129 -12.97 -17.33 -3.47
CA PHE A 129 -13.96 -16.22 -3.50
C PHE A 129 -13.97 -15.45 -4.82
N THR A 130 -15.13 -14.93 -5.20
CA THR A 130 -15.24 -13.91 -6.26
C THR A 130 -15.61 -12.57 -5.65
N PHE A 131 -14.68 -11.62 -5.62
CA PHE A 131 -14.88 -10.23 -5.22
C PHE A 131 -15.29 -9.40 -6.43
N GLN A 132 -16.39 -8.65 -6.34
CA GLN A 132 -16.94 -7.90 -7.47
C GLN A 132 -17.72 -6.64 -7.06
N ASN A 133 -17.90 -5.73 -8.02
CA ASN A 133 -18.77 -4.55 -7.92
C ASN A 133 -18.48 -3.62 -6.72
N THR A 134 -17.23 -3.53 -6.24
CA THR A 134 -16.89 -2.61 -5.13
C THR A 134 -16.92 -1.14 -5.57
N GLN A 135 -17.23 -0.25 -4.63
CA GLN A 135 -17.42 1.19 -4.86
C GLN A 135 -16.22 2.05 -4.42
N ARG A 136 -15.35 1.55 -3.52
CA ARG A 136 -14.12 2.24 -3.11
C ARG A 136 -12.94 1.29 -3.11
N TYR A 137 -12.69 0.61 -2.00
CA TYR A 137 -11.55 -0.28 -1.76
C TYR A 137 -12.03 -1.70 -1.46
N GLY A 138 -12.15 -2.56 -2.48
CA GLY A 138 -12.61 -3.94 -2.30
C GLY A 138 -11.81 -4.66 -1.21
N ILE A 139 -10.49 -4.65 -1.34
CA ILE A 139 -9.56 -5.03 -0.27
C ILE A 139 -8.84 -3.77 0.23
N TRP A 140 -8.84 -3.51 1.54
CA TRP A 140 -8.07 -2.42 2.14
C TRP A 140 -7.24 -2.92 3.32
N ALA A 141 -5.92 -2.76 3.28
CA ALA A 141 -5.05 -3.05 4.44
C ALA A 141 -3.93 -2.02 4.59
N THR A 142 -3.63 -1.64 5.84
CA THR A 142 -2.67 -0.58 6.19
C THR A 142 -1.73 -0.99 7.33
N LYS A 143 -1.57 -2.29 7.51
CA LYS A 143 -0.92 -2.92 8.68
C LYS A 143 0.10 -3.95 8.18
N PRO A 144 1.24 -4.13 8.88
CA PRO A 144 2.22 -5.12 8.51
C PRO A 144 1.66 -6.52 8.71
N GLY A 145 2.18 -7.49 7.97
CA GLY A 145 1.73 -8.87 8.06
C GLY A 145 1.77 -9.60 6.73
N SER A 146 0.94 -10.63 6.62
CA SER A 146 0.87 -11.47 5.43
C SER A 146 -0.56 -11.89 5.10
N ILE A 147 -0.97 -11.60 3.86
CA ILE A 147 -2.30 -11.92 3.31
C ILE A 147 -2.11 -12.78 2.05
N THR A 148 -2.78 -13.93 1.97
CA THR A 148 -2.79 -14.77 0.77
C THR A 148 -4.20 -14.87 0.20
N PHE A 149 -4.36 -14.57 -1.07
CA PHE A 149 -5.54 -14.91 -1.86
C PHE A 149 -5.21 -16.12 -2.73
N ARG A 150 -5.97 -17.21 -2.62
CA ARG A 150 -5.81 -18.43 -3.42
C ARG A 150 -7.07 -18.71 -4.22
N GLU A 151 -6.93 -18.91 -5.53
CA GLU A 151 -8.06 -19.28 -6.41
C GLU A 151 -9.24 -18.29 -6.28
N CYS A 152 -8.93 -17.01 -6.07
CA CYS A 152 -9.89 -15.92 -5.96
C CYS A 152 -10.00 -15.12 -7.27
N THR A 153 -11.19 -14.62 -7.58
CA THR A 153 -11.44 -13.74 -8.73
C THR A 153 -11.79 -12.33 -8.26
N PHE A 154 -11.21 -11.31 -8.88
CA PHE A 154 -11.49 -9.89 -8.66
C PHE A 154 -12.01 -9.31 -9.97
N LYS A 155 -13.31 -9.02 -10.07
CA LYS A 155 -13.93 -8.72 -11.36
C LYS A 155 -15.01 -7.65 -11.34
N SER A 156 -15.27 -7.06 -12.52
CA SER A 156 -16.40 -6.15 -12.72
C SER A 156 -16.42 -4.97 -11.74
N ASN A 157 -15.24 -4.55 -11.26
CA ASN A 157 -15.11 -3.33 -10.49
C ASN A 157 -15.02 -2.17 -11.48
N THR A 158 -16.15 -1.50 -11.70
CA THR A 158 -16.32 -0.44 -12.72
C THR A 158 -16.68 0.94 -12.11
N LEU A 159 -16.64 1.05 -10.78
CA LEU A 159 -16.94 2.26 -10.00
C LEU A 159 -15.98 2.40 -8.80
N SER A 160 -14.93 1.56 -8.75
CA SER A 160 -14.00 1.49 -7.63
C SER A 160 -12.86 2.48 -7.80
N LEU A 161 -12.50 3.19 -6.73
CA LEU A 161 -11.32 4.06 -6.70
C LEU A 161 -10.02 3.26 -6.81
N ALA A 162 -9.91 2.16 -6.06
CA ALA A 162 -8.79 1.21 -6.16
C ALA A 162 -9.29 -0.17 -5.67
N PRO A 163 -9.55 -1.17 -6.55
CA PRO A 163 -10.19 -2.42 -6.16
C PRO A 163 -9.43 -3.19 -5.07
N LEU A 164 -8.09 -3.13 -5.08
CA LEU A 164 -7.24 -3.62 -4.02
C LEU A 164 -6.24 -2.52 -3.63
N PHE A 165 -6.28 -2.08 -2.38
CA PHE A 165 -5.49 -0.95 -1.87
C PHE A 165 -4.68 -1.34 -0.62
N PHE A 166 -3.35 -1.27 -0.74
CA PHE A 166 -2.39 -1.68 0.29
C PHE A 166 -1.49 -0.51 0.67
N ASP A 167 -1.70 0.07 1.84
CA ASP A 167 -1.00 1.30 2.24
C ASP A 167 -0.35 1.15 3.62
N TYR A 168 0.63 0.24 3.70
CA TYR A 168 1.51 0.11 4.87
C TYR A 168 2.87 0.80 4.64
N TYR A 169 3.20 1.72 5.55
CA TYR A 169 4.52 2.33 5.68
C TYR A 169 4.75 2.72 7.15
N ASN A 170 5.93 2.39 7.68
CA ASN A 170 6.36 2.77 9.02
C ASN A 170 7.87 3.09 9.04
N PRO A 171 8.27 4.38 9.06
CA PRO A 171 9.67 4.78 9.03
C PRO A 171 10.45 4.38 10.29
N GLU A 172 9.77 4.07 11.40
CA GLU A 172 10.41 3.61 12.65
C GLU A 172 10.69 2.09 12.64
N ARG A 173 10.06 1.33 11.73
CA ARG A 173 10.12 -0.13 11.67
C ARG A 173 10.37 -0.66 10.26
N LEU A 174 11.47 -0.24 9.66
CA LEU A 174 11.85 -0.56 8.27
C LEU A 174 12.02 -2.06 7.94
N TRP A 175 12.00 -2.94 8.95
CA TRP A 175 12.05 -4.40 8.80
C TRP A 175 10.67 -5.07 8.74
N GLU A 176 9.59 -4.34 9.07
CA GLU A 176 8.22 -4.81 8.91
C GLU A 176 7.77 -4.61 7.46
N THR A 177 7.00 -5.58 6.94
CA THR A 177 6.44 -5.58 5.59
C THR A 177 4.94 -5.88 5.63
N LEU A 178 4.22 -5.47 4.59
CA LEU A 178 2.91 -6.02 4.24
C LEU A 178 3.08 -6.88 3.00
N ASP A 179 3.13 -8.20 3.22
CA ASP A 179 3.33 -9.20 2.17
C ASP A 179 1.97 -9.70 1.66
N VAL A 180 1.65 -9.49 0.38
CA VAL A 180 0.38 -9.90 -0.22
C VAL A 180 0.62 -10.83 -1.40
N SER A 181 0.10 -12.06 -1.31
CA SER A 181 0.28 -13.09 -2.33
C SER A 181 -1.03 -13.46 -3.05
N PHE A 182 -1.00 -13.51 -4.37
CA PHE A 182 -2.12 -13.90 -5.24
C PHE A 182 -1.77 -15.17 -6.01
N VAL A 183 -2.32 -16.31 -5.59
CA VAL A 183 -1.97 -17.64 -6.09
C VAL A 183 -3.14 -18.22 -6.90
N LYS A 184 -2.96 -18.35 -8.22
CA LYS A 184 -4.01 -18.74 -9.18
C LYS A 184 -5.25 -17.83 -9.15
N CYS A 185 -5.05 -16.54 -8.92
CA CYS A 185 -6.15 -15.58 -8.91
C CYS A 185 -6.50 -15.12 -10.34
N ALA A 186 -7.68 -14.55 -10.53
CA ALA A 186 -8.09 -13.93 -11.79
C ALA A 186 -8.53 -12.49 -11.57
N PHE A 187 -8.11 -11.58 -12.43
CA PHE A 187 -8.46 -10.16 -12.45
C PHE A 187 -9.14 -9.86 -13.78
N GLU A 188 -10.47 -9.75 -13.78
CA GLU A 188 -11.27 -9.85 -15.00
C GLU A 188 -12.28 -8.71 -15.17
N ASN A 189 -12.35 -8.09 -16.36
CA ASN A 189 -13.39 -7.10 -16.68
C ASN A 189 -13.47 -5.92 -15.68
N ASN A 190 -12.35 -5.54 -15.06
CA ASN A 190 -12.28 -4.34 -14.22
C ASN A 190 -12.09 -3.12 -15.13
N VAL A 191 -12.74 -2.00 -14.78
CA VAL A 191 -12.77 -0.79 -15.62
C VAL A 191 -12.46 0.44 -14.78
N TYR A 192 -11.47 1.22 -15.19
CA TYR A 192 -11.22 2.52 -14.59
C TYR A 192 -12.29 3.52 -15.01
N TRP A 193 -12.90 4.17 -14.02
CA TRP A 193 -14.09 5.00 -14.20
C TRP A 193 -13.81 6.50 -14.21
N GLY A 194 -12.52 6.90 -14.15
CA GLY A 194 -12.07 8.28 -14.36
C GLY A 194 -11.90 9.14 -13.12
N GLU A 195 -11.94 8.55 -11.93
CA GLU A 195 -11.80 9.26 -10.65
C GLU A 195 -10.81 8.52 -9.74
N GLY A 196 -9.92 9.28 -9.09
CA GLY A 196 -8.81 8.76 -8.28
C GLY A 196 -7.45 9.26 -8.79
N SER A 197 -6.41 9.11 -7.96
CA SER A 197 -5.03 9.53 -8.28
C SER A 197 -4.18 8.42 -8.93
N SER A 198 -4.64 7.18 -8.87
CA SER A 198 -3.87 5.96 -9.18
C SER A 198 -4.75 4.99 -9.98
N PRO A 199 -4.78 5.08 -11.32
CA PRO A 199 -5.57 4.18 -12.15
C PRO A 199 -4.90 2.80 -12.24
N ALA A 200 -5.12 1.97 -11.21
CA ALA A 200 -4.68 0.57 -11.16
C ALA A 200 -5.71 -0.39 -10.55
N ILE A 201 -5.60 -1.69 -10.86
CA ILE A 201 -6.43 -2.75 -10.23
C ILE A 201 -5.92 -3.03 -8.81
N VAL A 202 -4.60 -3.06 -8.66
CA VAL A 202 -3.91 -3.24 -7.38
C VAL A 202 -2.96 -2.06 -7.18
N THR A 203 -3.14 -1.33 -6.08
CA THR A 203 -2.35 -0.15 -5.72
C THR A 203 -1.68 -0.38 -4.37
N ALA A 204 -0.36 -0.17 -4.28
CA ALA A 204 0.44 -0.41 -3.08
C ALA A 204 1.48 0.70 -2.81
N ASN A 205 1.05 1.79 -2.17
CA ASN A 205 1.78 3.07 -2.17
C ASN A 205 3.00 3.13 -1.24
N GLY A 206 3.07 2.30 -0.21
CA GLY A 206 4.20 2.24 0.72
C GLY A 206 5.34 1.35 0.23
N VAL A 207 6.59 1.81 0.41
CA VAL A 207 7.81 1.06 0.04
C VAL A 207 8.03 -0.25 0.81
N GLN A 208 7.26 -0.47 1.89
CA GLN A 208 7.27 -1.69 2.71
C GLN A 208 6.18 -2.71 2.32
N ASN A 209 5.40 -2.43 1.28
CA ASN A 209 4.54 -3.43 0.67
C ASN A 209 5.36 -4.38 -0.23
N SER A 210 4.98 -5.66 -0.26
CA SER A 210 5.54 -6.65 -1.18
C SER A 210 4.40 -7.46 -1.79
N LEU A 211 4.20 -7.33 -3.10
CA LEU A 211 3.14 -8.02 -3.84
C LEU A 211 3.74 -9.19 -4.63
N GLU A 212 3.16 -10.38 -4.50
CA GLU A 212 3.57 -11.55 -5.28
C GLU A 212 2.38 -12.18 -6.01
N PHE A 213 2.51 -12.38 -7.32
CA PHE A 213 1.50 -13.00 -8.18
C PHE A 213 2.06 -14.28 -8.77
N HIS A 214 1.35 -15.39 -8.57
CA HIS A 214 1.77 -16.72 -9.01
C HIS A 214 0.65 -17.40 -9.78
N LYS A 215 0.84 -17.68 -11.07
CA LYS A 215 -0.12 -18.40 -11.92
C LYS A 215 -1.47 -17.69 -12.07
N SER A 216 -1.46 -16.37 -11.93
CA SER A 216 -2.68 -15.53 -11.93
C SER A 216 -2.96 -14.94 -13.32
N LEU A 217 -4.24 -14.75 -13.65
CA LEU A 217 -4.73 -14.23 -14.93
C LEU A 217 -5.19 -12.78 -14.80
N PHE A 218 -4.82 -11.93 -15.76
CA PHE A 218 -5.38 -10.59 -15.96
C PHE A 218 -6.05 -10.56 -17.35
N ASN A 219 -7.38 -10.53 -17.41
CA ASN A 219 -8.13 -10.63 -18.66
C ASN A 219 -9.16 -9.52 -18.86
N ASN A 220 -9.15 -8.89 -20.03
CA ASN A 220 -10.18 -7.94 -20.48
C ASN A 220 -10.41 -6.76 -19.51
N ASN A 221 -9.34 -6.26 -18.87
CA ASN A 221 -9.40 -5.07 -18.02
C ASN A 221 -9.16 -3.81 -18.87
N ASP A 222 -9.87 -2.73 -18.57
CA ASP A 222 -9.81 -1.45 -19.30
C ASP A 222 -9.49 -0.30 -18.35
N TYR A 223 -8.24 0.16 -18.37
CA TYR A 223 -7.74 1.26 -17.55
C TYR A 223 -7.29 2.43 -18.43
N ILE A 224 -8.10 2.78 -19.44
CA ILE A 224 -7.93 3.98 -20.28
C ILE A 224 -9.21 4.82 -20.20
N PHE A 225 -9.28 5.75 -19.25
CA PHE A 225 -10.52 6.52 -19.06
C PHE A 225 -10.85 7.44 -20.24
N ASN A 226 -12.05 7.28 -20.79
CA ASN A 226 -12.67 8.12 -21.83
C ASN A 226 -11.84 8.34 -23.12
N ASN A 227 -10.70 7.64 -23.28
CA ASN A 227 -9.84 7.66 -24.47
C ASN A 227 -9.38 9.07 -24.92
N THR A 228 -9.40 10.07 -24.01
CA THR A 228 -9.21 11.50 -24.33
C THR A 228 -7.90 12.13 -23.83
N ASN A 229 -7.08 11.38 -23.12
CA ASN A 229 -5.63 11.58 -23.04
C ASN A 229 -4.99 10.20 -22.84
N PRO A 230 -3.73 9.99 -23.26
CA PRO A 230 -3.00 8.83 -22.81
C PRO A 230 -2.73 9.03 -21.30
N GLU A 231 -3.42 8.26 -20.46
CA GLU A 231 -2.97 8.06 -19.09
C GLU A 231 -1.72 7.19 -19.15
N GLU A 232 -0.57 7.84 -19.40
CA GLU A 232 0.73 7.17 -19.48
C GLU A 232 1.16 6.54 -18.12
N SER A 233 0.36 6.78 -17.08
CA SER A 233 0.51 6.33 -15.70
C SER A 233 -0.67 5.45 -15.23
N SER A 234 -1.26 4.63 -16.09
CA SER A 234 -2.18 3.55 -15.67
C SER A 234 -1.54 2.17 -15.74
N PHE A 235 -1.97 1.29 -14.83
CA PHE A 235 -1.29 0.02 -14.52
C PHE A 235 -2.28 -1.11 -14.23
N LEU A 236 -1.85 -2.35 -14.43
CA LEU A 236 -2.55 -3.49 -13.81
C LEU A 236 -2.21 -3.55 -12.31
N VAL A 237 -0.96 -3.28 -11.98
CA VAL A 237 -0.43 -3.25 -10.61
C VAL A 237 0.53 -2.06 -10.49
N GLU A 238 0.29 -1.21 -9.49
CA GLU A 238 1.10 -0.06 -9.14
C GLU A 238 1.64 -0.24 -7.72
N SER A 239 2.97 -0.22 -7.52
CA SER A 239 3.56 -0.35 -6.19
C SER A 239 4.88 0.38 -6.03
N SER A 240 4.96 1.22 -4.99
CA SER A 240 6.21 1.82 -4.51
C SER A 240 7.12 0.81 -3.79
N GLY A 241 6.62 -0.39 -3.51
CA GLY A 241 7.36 -1.52 -2.96
C GLY A 241 7.56 -2.64 -3.99
N ARG A 242 8.04 -3.80 -3.51
CA ARG A 242 8.41 -4.92 -4.38
C ARG A 242 7.19 -5.54 -5.06
N VAL A 243 7.30 -5.86 -6.34
CA VAL A 243 6.32 -6.66 -7.08
C VAL A 243 7.02 -7.86 -7.73
N VAL A 244 6.43 -9.04 -7.64
CA VAL A 244 6.87 -10.25 -8.35
C VAL A 244 5.71 -10.86 -9.10
N MET A 245 5.92 -11.23 -10.37
CA MET A 245 4.94 -11.93 -11.19
C MET A 245 5.58 -13.17 -11.84
N THR A 246 5.09 -14.35 -11.47
CA THR A 246 5.57 -15.65 -12.00
C THR A 246 4.44 -16.47 -12.60
N ASP A 247 4.68 -17.09 -13.77
CA ASP A 247 3.69 -17.90 -14.51
C ASP A 247 2.35 -17.17 -14.77
N CYS A 248 2.31 -15.83 -14.71
CA CYS A 248 1.09 -15.04 -14.87
C CYS A 248 0.68 -14.91 -16.35
N CYS A 249 -0.63 -14.75 -16.58
CA CYS A 249 -1.22 -14.65 -17.90
C CYS A 249 -1.92 -13.32 -18.11
N PHE A 250 -1.76 -12.71 -19.29
CA PHE A 250 -2.28 -11.38 -19.59
C PHE A 250 -2.97 -11.34 -20.95
N GLU A 251 -4.30 -11.22 -20.97
CA GLU A 251 -5.13 -11.35 -22.17
C GLU A 251 -6.05 -10.11 -22.35
N ASN A 252 -6.16 -9.58 -23.57
CA ASN A 252 -7.17 -8.58 -23.96
C ASN A 252 -7.26 -7.28 -23.12
N ASN A 253 -6.22 -6.92 -22.36
CA ASN A 253 -6.25 -5.72 -21.51
C ASN A 253 -5.93 -4.44 -22.31
N GLN A 254 -6.55 -3.33 -21.92
CA GLN A 254 -6.32 -1.98 -22.45
C GLN A 254 -5.78 -1.12 -21.31
N ILE A 255 -4.46 -0.90 -21.25
CA ILE A 255 -3.78 -0.22 -20.15
C ILE A 255 -2.80 0.81 -20.73
N GLY A 256 -2.76 2.01 -20.14
CA GLY A 256 -1.98 3.20 -20.49
C GLY A 256 -1.12 3.13 -21.76
N VAL A 257 0.19 2.87 -21.58
CA VAL A 257 1.18 2.82 -22.68
C VAL A 257 1.38 1.43 -23.31
N SER A 258 0.75 0.38 -22.78
CA SER A 258 1.01 -1.02 -23.16
C SER A 258 -0.09 -1.94 -22.60
N PRO A 259 -0.55 -2.99 -23.33
CA PRO A 259 -1.52 -3.98 -22.84
C PRO A 259 -1.17 -4.63 -21.50
N VAL A 260 0.11 -4.59 -21.10
CA VAL A 260 0.56 -4.88 -19.74
C VAL A 260 1.46 -3.73 -19.30
N SER A 261 1.06 -3.04 -18.22
CA SER A 261 1.81 -1.98 -17.55
C SER A 261 1.86 -2.30 -16.06
N VAL A 262 3.05 -2.38 -15.48
CA VAL A 262 3.26 -2.71 -14.06
C VAL A 262 4.38 -1.86 -13.47
N TYR A 263 4.08 -1.19 -12.36
CA TYR A 263 5.08 -0.52 -11.51
C TYR A 263 5.34 -1.32 -10.24
N GLY A 264 6.62 -1.55 -9.95
CA GLY A 264 7.07 -2.28 -8.77
C GLY A 264 8.53 -1.99 -8.48
N ASN A 265 8.77 -1.20 -7.43
CA ASN A 265 10.11 -0.79 -7.02
C ASN A 265 10.86 -1.95 -6.34
N GLY A 266 11.88 -2.52 -7.00
CA GLY A 266 12.61 -3.66 -6.45
C GLY A 266 13.86 -4.04 -7.24
N ARG A 267 14.85 -4.62 -6.55
CA ARG A 267 16.06 -5.17 -7.19
C ARG A 267 15.91 -6.67 -7.45
N GLY A 268 15.90 -7.09 -8.71
CA GLY A 268 15.97 -8.50 -9.10
C GLY A 268 15.25 -8.79 -10.41
N ARG A 269 15.12 -10.07 -10.79
CA ARG A 269 14.17 -10.47 -11.82
C ARG A 269 12.76 -10.46 -11.22
N LEU A 270 12.01 -9.39 -11.47
CA LEU A 270 10.66 -9.21 -10.94
C LEU A 270 9.60 -9.98 -11.74
N PHE A 271 9.94 -10.43 -12.96
CA PHE A 271 9.04 -11.10 -13.89
C PHE A 271 9.69 -12.39 -14.42
N GLU A 272 9.04 -13.54 -14.24
CA GLU A 272 9.55 -14.84 -14.72
C GLU A 272 8.43 -15.72 -15.30
N GLY A 273 8.59 -16.22 -16.53
CA GLY A 273 7.66 -17.18 -17.12
C GLY A 273 6.26 -16.64 -17.42
N ASN A 274 6.09 -15.35 -17.71
CA ASN A 274 4.77 -14.76 -17.97
C ASN A 274 4.32 -14.94 -19.44
N TYR A 275 3.05 -15.30 -19.67
CA TYR A 275 2.50 -15.76 -20.96
C TYR A 275 1.30 -14.94 -21.44
N GLY A 276 1.20 -14.65 -22.73
CA GLY A 276 0.16 -13.77 -23.29
C GLY A 276 -1.15 -14.47 -23.64
N ILE A 277 -1.16 -15.81 -23.67
CA ILE A 277 -2.37 -16.58 -23.98
C ILE A 277 -2.32 -17.95 -23.27
N SER A 278 -3.32 -18.19 -22.42
CA SER A 278 -3.50 -19.36 -21.54
C SER A 278 -3.53 -20.71 -22.27
N ASN A 279 -3.98 -20.74 -23.53
CA ASN A 279 -4.19 -21.97 -24.31
C ASN A 279 -2.98 -22.40 -25.17
N THR A 280 -1.99 -21.53 -25.39
CA THR A 280 -0.85 -21.80 -26.31
C THR A 280 0.52 -21.76 -25.63
N ARG A 281 0.62 -21.29 -24.38
CA ARG A 281 1.90 -20.95 -23.72
C ARG A 281 2.78 -19.99 -24.54
N THR A 282 2.16 -19.18 -25.39
CA THR A 282 2.88 -18.12 -26.09
C THR A 282 3.30 -17.09 -25.05
N SER A 283 4.58 -16.71 -25.03
CA SER A 283 5.10 -15.62 -24.16
C SER A 283 4.20 -14.39 -24.28
N CYS A 284 4.08 -13.60 -23.21
CA CYS A 284 3.50 -12.27 -23.37
C CYS A 284 4.24 -11.55 -24.48
N THR A 285 3.51 -11.12 -25.51
CA THR A 285 3.91 -9.93 -26.26
C THR A 285 3.68 -8.75 -25.32
N LEU A 286 4.71 -8.51 -24.51
CA LEU A 286 5.03 -7.33 -23.70
C LEU A 286 4.56 -7.27 -22.26
N ALA A 287 5.47 -6.70 -21.46
CA ALA A 287 5.17 -5.86 -20.32
C ALA A 287 5.98 -4.54 -20.46
N ALA A 288 5.33 -3.42 -20.15
CA ALA A 288 5.99 -2.17 -19.82
C ALA A 288 6.25 -2.21 -18.30
N VAL A 289 7.51 -2.40 -17.93
CA VAL A 289 7.90 -2.63 -16.53
C VAL A 289 8.63 -1.42 -15.98
N TYR A 290 8.13 -0.90 -14.87
CA TYR A 290 8.74 0.20 -14.13
C TYR A 290 9.37 -0.39 -12.85
N GLU A 291 10.65 -0.76 -12.92
CA GLU A 291 11.37 -1.40 -11.80
C GLU A 291 11.89 -0.41 -10.74
N THR A 292 11.85 0.89 -11.04
CA THR A 292 12.37 1.96 -10.17
C THR A 292 11.41 3.15 -10.16
N ALA A 293 11.46 3.95 -9.08
CA ALA A 293 10.72 5.21 -9.01
C ALA A 293 11.11 6.18 -10.14
N GLU A 294 12.39 6.21 -10.53
CA GLU A 294 12.89 7.05 -11.63
C GLU A 294 12.26 6.66 -12.98
N HIS A 295 12.07 5.36 -13.26
CA HIS A 295 11.35 4.92 -14.45
C HIS A 295 9.90 5.41 -14.45
N TRP A 296 9.23 5.38 -13.29
CA TRP A 296 7.84 5.80 -13.12
C TRP A 296 7.69 7.32 -13.27
N GLU A 297 8.54 8.11 -12.58
CA GLU A 297 8.53 9.58 -12.63
C GLU A 297 8.76 10.14 -14.05
N PHE A 298 9.58 9.48 -14.87
CA PHE A 298 9.88 9.89 -16.24
C PHE A 298 9.07 9.16 -17.32
N SER A 299 8.05 8.37 -16.96
CA SER A 299 7.27 7.54 -17.89
C SER A 299 8.15 6.70 -18.84
N ALA A 300 9.22 6.12 -18.30
CA ALA A 300 10.30 5.44 -19.03
C ALA A 300 10.38 3.94 -18.65
N PRO A 301 9.42 3.11 -19.07
CA PRO A 301 9.43 1.68 -18.78
C PRO A 301 10.56 0.94 -19.50
N LEU A 302 10.98 -0.18 -18.90
CA LEU A 302 11.68 -1.24 -19.62
C LEU A 302 10.66 -2.01 -20.47
N CYS A 303 10.85 -2.00 -21.79
CA CYS A 303 9.99 -2.72 -22.74
C CYS A 303 10.62 -4.09 -23.06
N GLU A 304 10.02 -5.18 -22.57
CA GLU A 304 10.47 -6.53 -22.95
C GLU A 304 9.75 -7.06 -24.21
N ASN A 305 10.50 -7.26 -25.31
CA ASN A 305 10.12 -8.00 -26.53
C ASN A 305 9.19 -7.33 -27.60
N PHE A 306 9.25 -6.02 -27.87
CA PHE A 306 8.58 -5.42 -29.06
C PHE A 306 9.43 -4.46 -29.90
N ASP A 307 8.83 -4.11 -31.05
CA ASP A 307 9.05 -2.86 -31.77
C ASP A 307 8.80 -1.63 -30.86
N SER A 308 9.80 -0.75 -30.79
CA SER A 308 9.84 0.45 -29.93
C SER A 308 8.83 1.55 -30.30
N THR A 309 7.99 1.35 -31.31
CA THR A 309 6.97 2.32 -31.75
C THR A 309 5.65 2.24 -30.98
N ILE A 310 5.38 1.13 -30.28
CA ILE A 310 4.12 0.92 -29.54
C ILE A 310 4.32 1.05 -28.03
N CYS A 311 5.41 0.48 -27.48
CA CYS A 311 5.83 0.80 -26.12
C CYS A 311 6.40 2.23 -26.11
N ARG A 312 5.66 3.22 -25.60
CA ARG A 312 6.09 4.62 -25.48
C ARG A 312 7.15 4.84 -24.39
N ALA A 313 8.16 3.98 -24.31
CA ALA A 313 9.37 4.36 -23.61
C ALA A 313 9.93 5.62 -24.27
N SER A 314 10.03 6.71 -23.50
CA SER A 314 10.84 7.85 -23.90
C SER A 314 12.28 7.40 -24.05
N ILE A 315 12.67 7.00 -25.27
CA ILE A 315 14.01 6.52 -25.58
C ILE A 315 14.99 7.70 -25.59
N THR A 316 15.26 8.25 -24.40
CA THR A 316 16.43 9.09 -24.16
C THR A 316 17.64 8.18 -24.30
N SER A 317 18.28 8.28 -25.46
CA SER A 317 19.30 7.35 -25.93
C SER A 317 20.51 7.30 -24.98
N SER A 318 20.61 6.23 -24.20
CA SER A 318 21.71 5.89 -23.28
C SER A 318 21.88 6.86 -22.09
N PRO A 319 22.29 6.37 -20.90
CA PRO A 319 23.06 7.24 -20.01
C PRO A 319 24.32 7.65 -20.80
N SER A 320 24.61 8.95 -20.89
CA SER A 320 25.83 9.39 -21.55
C SER A 320 27.03 8.95 -20.71
N ALA A 321 27.71 7.89 -21.14
CA ALA A 321 28.95 7.40 -20.54
C ALA A 321 30.11 8.35 -20.87
N SER A 322 30.06 9.56 -20.30
CA SER A 322 31.10 10.58 -20.34
C SER A 322 30.86 11.57 -19.21
N PRO A 323 31.65 11.56 -18.11
CA PRO A 323 31.66 12.70 -17.20
C PRO A 323 32.08 13.94 -17.98
N SER A 324 31.38 15.06 -17.82
CA SER A 324 31.72 16.31 -18.49
C SER A 324 33.07 16.81 -17.98
N SER A 325 34.12 16.57 -18.77
CA SER A 325 35.52 16.87 -18.43
C SER A 325 35.85 18.36 -18.63
N TYR A 326 35.12 19.24 -17.95
CA TYR A 326 35.36 20.68 -17.93
C TYR A 326 35.41 21.21 -16.49
N PRO A 327 36.60 21.45 -15.93
CA PRO A 327 36.77 22.37 -14.82
C PRO A 327 36.37 23.77 -15.30
N SER A 328 35.58 24.49 -14.52
CA SER A 328 35.26 25.90 -14.78
C SER A 328 36.44 26.81 -14.40
N GLU A 329 37.52 26.78 -15.19
CA GLU A 329 38.62 27.73 -15.07
C GLU A 329 38.53 28.84 -16.12
N MET A 330 38.11 30.03 -15.69
CA MET A 330 38.96 31.21 -15.88
C MET A 330 38.66 32.29 -14.82
N PRO A 331 39.63 32.73 -14.02
CA PRO A 331 39.44 33.83 -13.07
C PRO A 331 39.51 35.19 -13.77
N SER A 332 38.64 36.14 -13.38
CA SER A 332 38.76 37.53 -13.84
C SER A 332 39.88 38.26 -13.08
N LEU A 333 41.03 38.43 -13.73
CA LEU A 333 42.18 39.16 -13.20
C LEU A 333 42.06 40.68 -13.42
N THR A 334 41.78 41.44 -12.36
CA THR A 334 42.16 42.87 -12.27
C THR A 334 42.49 43.26 -10.81
N PRO A 335 43.77 43.45 -10.45
CA PRO A 335 44.16 43.98 -9.14
C PRO A 335 44.65 45.44 -9.19
N SER A 336 43.93 46.35 -8.54
CA SER A 336 44.37 47.70 -8.12
C SER A 336 43.25 48.30 -7.24
N VAL A 337 43.44 48.96 -6.09
CA VAL A 337 44.61 49.62 -5.47
C VAL A 337 44.65 49.32 -3.96
N ALA A 338 45.83 49.41 -3.32
CA ALA A 338 46.07 49.16 -1.90
C ALA A 338 45.74 50.38 -0.97
N PRO A 339 45.75 50.25 0.38
CA PRO A 339 44.93 51.08 1.28
C PRO A 339 45.65 52.24 2.01
N SER A 340 44.87 53.20 2.52
CA SER A 340 45.18 54.15 3.60
C SER A 340 43.88 54.84 4.09
N GLU A 341 43.69 55.33 5.32
CA GLU A 341 44.45 55.16 6.58
C GLU A 341 43.57 55.48 7.81
N MET A 342 44.01 54.99 8.97
CA MET A 342 43.77 55.49 10.35
C MET A 342 42.44 55.20 11.12
N PRO A 343 42.51 54.73 12.38
CA PRO A 343 41.37 54.42 13.26
C PRO A 343 41.14 55.45 14.40
N SER A 344 40.36 55.05 15.43
CA SER A 344 39.87 55.80 16.63
C SER A 344 38.54 56.56 16.39
N SER A 345 37.67 56.88 17.37
CA SER A 345 37.66 56.77 18.85
C SER A 345 36.16 56.75 19.31
N THR A 346 35.70 56.33 20.50
CA THR A 346 36.24 55.62 21.71
C THR A 346 35.03 55.00 22.48
N PRO A 347 35.20 53.98 23.34
CA PRO A 347 34.07 53.33 24.03
C PRO A 347 33.54 54.12 25.23
N SER A 348 32.23 54.06 25.48
CA SER A 348 31.58 54.51 26.72
C SER A 348 30.19 53.81 26.83
N LEU A 349 29.65 53.40 27.98
CA LEU A 349 30.05 53.57 29.39
C LEU A 349 29.97 52.25 30.21
N ALA A 350 30.53 52.32 31.41
CA ALA A 350 30.72 51.26 32.41
C ALA A 350 29.43 50.85 33.20
N PRO A 351 29.47 49.82 34.07
CA PRO A 351 28.29 49.03 34.48
C PRO A 351 27.87 49.16 35.97
N SER A 352 27.03 48.21 36.43
CA SER A 352 26.76 47.80 37.83
C SER A 352 25.76 48.67 38.63
N PRO A 353 25.24 48.22 39.81
CA PRO A 353 25.45 46.92 40.50
C PRO A 353 24.17 46.17 40.93
N LEU A 354 24.26 44.83 41.05
CA LEU A 354 24.17 44.17 42.37
C LEU A 354 24.73 42.73 42.31
N ALA A 355 25.81 42.48 43.05
CA ALA A 355 26.08 41.17 43.65
C ALA A 355 25.25 41.08 44.96
N SER A 356 25.12 39.98 45.69
CA SER A 356 25.82 38.70 45.73
C SER A 356 24.89 37.69 46.41
N GLU A 357 25.13 36.38 46.26
CA GLU A 357 25.24 35.44 47.40
C GLU A 357 25.69 34.06 46.88
N THR A 358 26.92 33.69 47.25
CA THR A 358 27.54 32.35 47.24
C THR A 358 28.43 32.31 48.50
N PRO A 359 28.98 31.17 49.01
CA PRO A 359 29.17 29.90 48.29
C PRO A 359 29.13 28.57 49.11
N SER A 360 29.32 27.47 48.37
CA SER A 360 30.10 26.26 48.73
C SER A 360 29.59 25.25 49.79
N MET A 361 29.70 23.95 49.46
CA MET A 361 30.72 23.06 50.05
C MET A 361 31.03 21.82 49.17
N ALA A 362 32.21 21.89 48.53
CA ALA A 362 33.24 20.86 48.23
C ALA A 362 32.93 19.44 47.60
N PRO A 363 33.89 18.85 46.84
CA PRO A 363 33.73 17.58 46.10
C PRO A 363 34.73 16.45 46.45
N SER A 364 34.60 15.28 45.81
CA SER A 364 35.65 14.26 45.49
C SER A 364 35.05 13.30 44.44
N ALA A 365 35.63 13.00 43.25
CA ALA A 365 36.96 12.49 42.89
C ALA A 365 37.24 11.09 43.50
N ALA A 366 37.63 10.03 42.79
CA ALA A 366 37.92 9.76 41.36
C ALA A 366 37.59 8.25 41.07
N THR A 367 37.72 7.59 39.91
CA THR A 367 38.72 7.61 38.81
C THR A 367 38.14 6.98 37.52
N SER A 368 38.61 7.41 36.35
CA SER A 368 38.58 6.67 35.07
C SER A 368 39.96 6.00 34.82
N PRO A 369 40.17 5.16 33.78
CA PRO A 369 40.23 5.54 32.34
C PRO A 369 39.34 4.65 31.42
N GLN A 370 38.68 5.14 30.36
CA GLN A 370 39.18 5.63 29.04
C GLN A 370 39.66 4.49 28.11
N ALA A 371 39.02 4.23 26.96
CA ALA A 371 39.15 4.92 25.66
C ALA A 371 37.82 4.88 24.85
N THR A 372 37.25 5.97 24.30
CA THR A 372 37.55 6.69 23.02
C THR A 372 37.59 5.77 21.78
N MET A 373 36.91 6.04 20.67
CA MET A 373 36.64 7.35 20.02
C MET A 373 35.15 7.70 19.79
N ALA A 374 34.91 9.00 19.58
CA ALA A 374 33.72 9.55 18.93
C ALA A 374 34.13 10.34 17.68
N MET A 375 33.23 10.49 16.71
CA MET A 375 33.18 11.70 15.88
C MET A 375 31.75 11.97 15.40
N LEU A 376 31.27 13.19 15.65
CA LEU A 376 29.98 13.73 15.24
C LEU A 376 30.21 14.91 14.28
N CYS A 377 29.36 15.06 13.28
CA CYS A 377 28.97 16.33 12.64
C CYS A 377 27.78 16.01 11.70
N SER A 378 26.51 16.40 11.86
CA SER A 378 25.81 17.64 12.27
C SER A 378 25.10 18.33 11.09
N THR A 379 23.81 17.98 10.94
CA THR A 379 22.63 18.88 10.77
C THR A 379 22.38 19.81 9.56
N ALA A 380 21.09 19.85 9.16
CA ALA A 380 20.29 20.94 8.53
C ALA A 380 20.46 21.18 7.01
N LEU A 381 19.44 21.56 6.20
CA LEU A 381 18.00 21.92 6.35
C LEU A 381 17.17 21.10 5.31
N ALA A 382 15.86 20.80 5.36
CA ALA A 382 14.60 21.34 5.94
C ALA A 382 13.68 22.15 4.97
N ALA A 383 12.43 21.66 4.81
CA ALA A 383 11.26 22.24 4.12
C ALA A 383 11.37 22.35 2.57
N ILE A 384 10.31 22.41 1.73
CA ILE A 384 8.84 22.65 1.81
C ILE A 384 8.19 21.56 0.87
N ALA A 385 6.97 21.01 0.99
CA ALA A 385 5.65 21.54 1.42
C ALA A 385 4.68 20.47 2.03
N TYR A 386 3.39 20.85 2.11
CA TYR A 386 2.15 20.05 2.18
C TYR A 386 1.19 20.65 1.13
N ILE A 387 0.32 19.87 0.49
CA ILE A 387 -1.01 20.34 0.04
C ILE A 387 -2.04 19.25 0.38
N LEU A 388 -3.14 19.66 1.01
CA LEU A 388 -4.32 18.86 1.30
C LEU A 388 -5.36 19.10 0.19
N PHE A 389 -5.95 18.05 -0.38
CA PHE A 389 -7.37 17.70 -0.18
C PHE A 389 -7.72 16.38 -0.87
#